data_AF-A0A9Q1MLX7-F1
#
_entry.id   AF-A0A9Q1MLX7-F1
#
_cell.length_a   1.000
_cell.length_b   1.000
_cell.length_c   1.000
_cell.angle_alpha   90.00
_cell.angle_beta   90.00
_cell.angle_gamma   90.00
#
_symmetry.space_group_name_H-M   'P 1'
#
loop_
_entity.id
_entity.type
_entity.pdbx_description
1 polymer ?
#
loop_
_entity_poly.entity_id
_entity_poly.type
_entity_poly.pdbx_seq_one_letter_code
_entity_poly.pdbx_strand_id
1 'polypeptide(L)'
;MKPKISDFGMARIFKKDAVEANTSRIVGTMGYIPPEYVEQGIYSTKSDVSSFGVLLLQIISGKKNTCLHGPDESLNLLEYVSCDNFKYINKYLMI
;
A
#
# COMPACT_ATOMS: atom_id res chain seq x y z
N MET A 1 14.47 16.48 10.92
CA MET A 1 13.37 16.92 10.04
C MET A 1 12.04 16.47 10.64
N LYS A 2 10.94 17.21 10.41
CA LYS A 2 9.58 16.83 10.84
C LYS A 2 8.75 16.47 9.60
N PRO A 3 8.29 15.21 9.43
CA PRO A 3 7.52 14.82 8.25
C PRO A 3 6.15 15.53 8.24
N LYS A 4 5.63 15.80 7.04
CA LYS A 4 4.31 16.38 6.78
C LYS A 4 3.66 15.63 5.62
N ILE A 5 2.35 15.41 5.71
CA ILE A 5 1.56 14.78 4.64
C ILE A 5 0.90 15.89 3.83
N SER A 6 0.89 15.73 2.51
CA SER A 6 0.27 16.65 1.54
C SER A 6 -0.46 15.86 0.45
N ASP A 7 -1.06 16.57 -0.51
CA ASP A 7 -1.78 15.99 -1.66
C ASP A 7 -3.05 15.21 -1.29
N PHE A 8 -4.03 15.92 -0.73
CA PHE A 8 -5.34 15.38 -0.36
C PHE A 8 -6.36 15.41 -1.53
N GLY A 9 -5.91 15.56 -2.78
CA GLY A 9 -6.80 15.68 -3.95
C GLY A 9 -7.65 14.43 -4.20
N MET A 10 -7.20 13.27 -3.73
CA MET A 10 -7.93 12.00 -3.79
C MET A 10 -8.51 11.56 -2.43
N ALA A 11 -8.33 12.35 -1.37
CA ALA A 11 -8.82 12.01 -0.04
C ALA A 11 -10.35 11.99 0.00
N ARG A 12 -10.92 11.03 0.72
CA ARG A 12 -12.37 10.85 0.81
C ARG A 12 -12.84 11.01 2.25
N ILE A 13 -13.88 11.81 2.44
CA ILE A 13 -14.50 12.03 3.75
C ILE A 13 -15.61 11.00 3.93
N PHE A 14 -15.51 10.20 5.00
CA PHE A 14 -16.57 9.26 5.38
C PHE A 14 -17.64 9.96 6.23
N LYS A 15 -18.87 9.44 6.15
CA LYS A 15 -19.89 9.76 7.16
C LYS A 15 -19.47 9.18 8.51
N LYS A 16 -19.91 9.78 9.60
CA LYS A 16 -19.44 9.52 10.98
C LYS A 16 -19.43 8.03 11.38
N ASP A 17 -20.33 7.24 10.82
CA ASP A 17 -20.49 5.81 11.14
C ASP A 17 -20.09 4.87 9.99
N ALA A 18 -19.62 5.42 8.86
CA ALA A 18 -19.21 4.62 7.71
C ALA A 18 -17.74 4.18 7.89
N VAL A 19 -17.52 2.87 7.89
CA VAL A 19 -16.19 2.26 8.08
C VAL A 19 -15.50 1.95 6.75
N GLU A 20 -16.28 1.82 5.68
CA GLU A 20 -15.86 1.53 4.31
C GLU A 20 -16.87 2.11 3.32
N ALA A 21 -16.46 2.20 2.05
CA ALA A 21 -17.32 2.60 0.96
C ALA A 21 -16.86 1.95 -0.35
N ASN A 22 -17.76 1.90 -1.33
CA ASN A 22 -17.49 1.32 -2.64
C ASN A 22 -17.48 2.42 -3.71
N THR A 23 -16.64 2.27 -4.73
CA THR A 23 -16.54 3.18 -5.87
C THR A 23 -16.35 2.41 -7.17
N SER A 24 -17.06 2.80 -8.22
CA SER A 24 -16.88 2.25 -9.57
C SER A 24 -15.61 2.75 -10.25
N ARG A 25 -15.05 3.86 -9.76
CA ARG A 25 -13.80 4.44 -10.25
C ARG A 25 -12.68 4.19 -9.25
N ILE A 26 -11.70 3.39 -9.66
CA ILE A 26 -10.46 3.16 -8.93
C ILE A 26 -9.48 4.29 -9.28
N VAL A 27 -8.91 4.90 -8.25
CA VAL A 27 -7.89 5.95 -8.36
C VAL A 27 -6.82 5.72 -7.30
N GLY A 28 -5.56 5.96 -7.64
CA GLY A 28 -4.42 5.81 -6.74
C GLY A 28 -3.12 5.60 -7.49
N THR A 29 -2.03 5.43 -6.74
CA THR A 29 -0.69 5.16 -7.30
C THR A 29 -0.45 3.66 -7.34
N MET A 30 -0.22 3.11 -8.54
CA MET A 30 0.06 1.68 -8.72
C MET A 30 1.17 1.19 -7.79
N GLY A 31 1.00 -0.01 -7.22
CA GLY A 31 1.90 -0.58 -6.22
C GLY A 31 1.64 -0.11 -4.78
N TYR A 32 0.83 0.93 -4.57
CA TYR A 32 0.32 1.32 -3.24
C TYR A 32 -1.18 1.06 -3.10
N ILE A 33 -1.90 0.90 -4.21
CA ILE A 33 -3.33 0.56 -4.19
C ILE A 33 -3.48 -0.87 -3.65
N PRO A 34 -4.30 -1.08 -2.62
CA PRO A 34 -4.47 -2.40 -2.04
C PRO A 34 -5.40 -3.27 -2.89
N PRO A 35 -5.23 -4.61 -2.85
CA PRO A 35 -5.91 -5.52 -3.77
C PRO A 35 -7.44 -5.47 -3.64
N GLU A 36 -7.97 -5.33 -2.42
CA GLU A 36 -9.42 -5.23 -2.19
C GLU A 36 -10.05 -4.01 -2.87
N TYR A 37 -9.28 -2.92 -3.02
CA TYR A 37 -9.74 -1.74 -3.73
C TYR A 37 -9.71 -1.95 -5.24
N VAL A 38 -8.69 -2.64 -5.76
CA VAL A 38 -8.59 -2.96 -7.20
C VAL A 38 -9.68 -3.93 -7.64
N GLU A 39 -9.91 -4.97 -6.84
CA GLU A 39 -10.80 -6.08 -7.21
C GLU A 39 -12.27 -5.75 -6.98
N GLN A 40 -12.59 -5.07 -5.86
CA GLN A 40 -13.96 -4.91 -5.39
C GLN A 40 -14.42 -3.45 -5.37
N GLY A 41 -13.51 -2.50 -5.65
CA GLY A 41 -13.80 -1.07 -5.53
C GLY A 41 -14.00 -0.60 -4.07
N ILE A 42 -13.64 -1.44 -3.10
CA ILE A 42 -13.82 -1.15 -1.67
C ILE A 42 -12.65 -0.31 -1.17
N TYR A 43 -12.94 0.85 -0.60
CA TYR A 43 -11.95 1.69 0.07
C TYR A 43 -12.40 1.98 1.51
N SER A 44 -11.43 1.98 2.41
CA SER A 44 -11.63 2.23 3.84
C SER A 44 -10.36 2.79 4.46
N THR A 45 -10.39 3.13 5.75
CA THR A 45 -9.17 3.43 6.51
C THR A 45 -8.15 2.27 6.45
N LYS A 46 -8.59 1.01 6.26
CA LYS A 46 -7.66 -0.13 6.12
C LYS A 46 -6.87 -0.07 4.81
N SER A 47 -7.48 0.47 3.76
CA SER A 47 -6.81 0.68 2.48
C SER A 47 -5.65 1.67 2.59
N ASP A 48 -5.80 2.71 3.43
CA ASP A 48 -4.72 3.64 3.76
C ASP A 48 -3.60 2.96 4.58
N VAL A 49 -3.96 2.06 5.50
CA VAL A 49 -2.99 1.26 6.29
C VAL A 49 -2.15 0.35 5.39
N SER A 50 -2.76 -0.31 4.42
CA SER A 50 -2.05 -1.16 3.46
C SER A 50 -1.06 -0.34 2.62
N SER A 51 -1.51 0.80 2.07
CA SER A 51 -0.67 1.74 1.33
C SER A 51 0.52 2.25 2.16
N PHE A 52 0.27 2.56 3.44
CA PHE A 52 1.31 2.98 4.38
C PHE A 52 2.31 1.85 4.68
N GLY A 53 1.87 0.60 4.74
CA GLY A 53 2.73 -0.56 4.88
C GLY A 53 3.75 -0.66 3.74
N VAL A 54 3.33 -0.44 2.49
CA VAL A 54 4.24 -0.41 1.34
C VAL A 54 5.23 0.76 1.43
N LEU A 55 4.78 1.94 1.85
CA LEU A 55 5.66 3.10 2.09
C LEU A 55 6.72 2.78 3.16
N LEU A 56 6.32 2.13 4.26
CA LEU A 56 7.24 1.72 5.31
C LEU A 56 8.28 0.73 4.77
N LEU A 57 7.86 -0.27 3.99
CA LEU A 57 8.78 -1.22 3.35
C LEU A 57 9.77 -0.51 2.43
N GLN A 58 9.31 0.48 1.65
CA GLN A 58 10.17 1.30 0.80
C GLN A 58 11.20 2.09 1.62
N ILE A 59 10.81 2.66 2.76
CA ILE A 59 11.72 3.42 3.64
C ILE A 59 12.78 2.49 4.24
N ILE A 60 12.37 1.35 4.82
CA ILE A 60 13.30 0.46 5.54
C ILE A 60 14.23 -0.30 4.59
N SER A 61 13.75 -0.67 3.39
CA SER A 61 14.56 -1.37 2.38
C SER A 61 15.47 -0.41 1.60
N GLY A 62 15.14 0.89 1.58
CA GLY A 62 15.79 1.86 0.69
C GLY A 62 15.54 1.60 -0.79
N LYS A 63 14.60 0.71 -1.13
CA LYS A 63 14.29 0.31 -2.51
C LYS A 63 13.05 1.04 -3.01
N LYS A 64 13.07 1.47 -4.27
CA LYS A 64 11.91 2.11 -4.91
C LYS A 64 10.83 1.08 -5.22
N ASN A 65 9.58 1.37 -4.85
CA ASN A 65 8.43 0.51 -5.18
C ASN A 65 8.16 0.39 -6.69
N THR A 66 8.55 1.40 -7.47
CA THR A 66 8.35 1.44 -8.93
C THR A 66 9.38 0.66 -9.73
N CYS A 67 10.37 0.06 -9.07
CA CYS A 67 11.44 -0.70 -9.71
C CYS A 67 11.27 -2.19 -9.40
N LEU A 68 11.75 -3.03 -10.31
CA LEU A 68 11.88 -4.47 -10.06
C LEU A 68 13.22 -4.75 -9.36
N HIS A 69 13.23 -5.80 -8.55
CA HIS A 69 14.35 -6.18 -7.68
C HIS A 69 14.64 -7.68 -7.80
N GLY A 70 15.74 -8.12 -7.18
CA GLY A 70 16.19 -9.51 -7.18
C GLY A 70 17.21 -9.83 -8.29
N PRO A 71 17.69 -11.08 -8.35
CA PRO A 71 18.75 -11.50 -9.29
C PRO A 71 18.38 -11.30 -10.77
N ASP A 72 17.10 -11.48 -11.10
CA ASP A 72 16.58 -11.41 -12.48
C ASP A 72 15.76 -10.14 -12.73
N GLU A 73 15.79 -9.15 -11.82
CA GLU A 73 15.00 -7.92 -11.89
C GLU A 73 13.51 -8.16 -12.21
N SER A 74 12.91 -9.19 -11.60
CA SER A 74 11.55 -9.64 -11.89
C SER A 74 10.57 -9.41 -10.74
N LEU A 75 11.06 -9.10 -9.54
CA LEU A 75 10.25 -9.04 -8.34
C LEU A 75 9.83 -7.61 -8.02
N ASN A 76 8.55 -7.39 -7.74
CA ASN A 76 8.11 -6.13 -7.15
C ASN A 76 8.61 -6.02 -5.69
N LEU A 77 8.47 -4.84 -5.09
CA LEU A 77 9.00 -4.60 -3.74
C LEU A 77 8.43 -5.57 -2.69
N LEU A 78 7.13 -5.91 -2.77
CA LEU A 78 6.48 -6.84 -1.84
C LEU A 78 7.01 -8.26 -2.00
N GLU A 79 7.20 -8.72 -3.24
CA GLU A 79 7.78 -10.04 -3.54
C GLU A 79 9.23 -10.12 -3.06
N TYR A 80 10.01 -9.08 -3.33
CA TYR A 80 11.41 -8.98 -2.92
C TYR A 80 11.58 -9.07 -1.40
N VAL A 81 10.84 -8.27 -0.64
CA VAL A 81 10.92 -8.34 0.83
C VAL A 81 10.34 -9.62 1.42
N SER A 82 9.46 -10.31 0.69
CA SER A 82 8.89 -11.58 1.12
C SER A 82 9.85 -12.76 0.95
N CYS A 83 10.77 -12.67 -0.02
CA CYS A 83 11.83 -13.66 -0.22
C CYS A 83 12.98 -13.51 0.79
N ASP A 84 13.28 -12.29 1.23
CA ASP A 84 14.28 -12.02 2.28
C ASP A 84 13.72 -12.30 3.69
N ASN A 85 14.58 -12.37 4.73
CA ASN A 85 14.27 -12.77 6.12
C ASN A 85 13.19 -11.94 6.87
N PHE A 86 12.37 -11.14 6.19
CA PHE A 86 11.18 -10.44 6.71
C PHE A 86 9.92 -11.31 6.80
N LYS A 87 10.06 -12.64 6.92
CA LYS A 87 8.94 -13.56 7.24
C LYS A 87 8.11 -13.11 8.45
N TYR A 88 8.71 -12.38 9.38
CA TYR A 88 8.02 -11.82 10.54
C TYR A 88 7.05 -10.68 10.19
N ILE A 89 7.30 -9.88 9.15
CA ILE A 89 6.43 -8.74 8.78
C ILE A 89 5.21 -9.23 8.00
N ASN A 90 5.37 -10.24 7.12
CA ASN A 90 4.26 -10.83 6.37
C ASN A 90 3.15 -11.40 7.25
N LYS A 91 3.47 -11.88 8.47
CA LYS A 91 2.46 -12.35 9.44
C LYS A 91 1.54 -11.25 9.96
N TYR A 92 1.98 -9.99 9.94
CA TYR A 92 1.22 -8.85 10.48
C TYR A 92 0.64 -7.93 9.39
N LEU A 93 0.99 -8.14 8.12
CA LEU A 93 0.53 -7.31 7.00
C LEU A 93 -0.54 -7.98 6.13
N MET A 94 -0.73 -9.31 6.20
CA MET A 94 -1.91 -9.95 5.63
C MET A 94 -3.09 -9.81 6.62
N ILE A 95 -3.89 -8.78 6.40
CA ILE A 95 -5.29 -8.71 6.84
C ILE A 95 -6.16 -8.81 5.58
#